data_AF-A0A507CH23-F1
#
_entry.id   AF-A0A507CH23-F1
#
_cell.length_a   1.000
_cell.length_b   1.000
_cell.length_c   1.000
_cell.angle_alpha   90.00
_cell.angle_beta   90.00
_cell.angle_gamma   90.00
#
_symmetry.space_group_name_H-M   'P 1'
#
loop_
_entity.id
_entity.type
_entity.pdbx_description
1 polymer ?
#
loop_
_entity_poly.entity_id
_entity_poly.type
_entity_poly.pdbx_seq_one_letter_code
_entity_poly.pdbx_strand_id
1 'polypeptide(L)'
;MRKSASRVVNNRPAALGNPFLGYSDAALLQRQAQIAEIVLQPIALFYPFAAEQLLQEPNETKRPSQVYFTSAYHSLVFEKLKTLFLKIQHRIMEQRIPEVLKNGLDSVSPHLLRHQDLERKCRELYAIGKWRELKLPDYDWEPVRNILRPNLVAV
;
A
#
# COMPACT_ATOMS: atom_id res chain seq x y z
N MET A 1 11.80 29.79 -0.41
CA MET A 1 12.45 28.47 -0.65
C MET A 1 11.40 27.37 -0.74
N ARG A 2 11.16 26.79 -1.92
CA ARG A 2 10.27 25.62 -2.08
C ARG A 2 10.98 24.40 -1.51
N LYS A 3 10.41 23.78 -0.47
CA LYS A 3 10.90 22.49 0.03
C LYS A 3 10.64 21.46 -1.08
N SER A 4 11.69 20.81 -1.59
CA SER A 4 11.56 19.73 -2.56
C SER A 4 10.65 18.63 -2.00
N ALA A 5 9.74 18.11 -2.82
CA ALA A 5 8.84 17.02 -2.44
C ALA A 5 9.61 15.79 -1.90
N SER A 6 10.82 15.54 -2.44
CA SER A 6 11.70 14.45 -1.95
C SER A 6 12.09 14.61 -0.47
N ARG A 7 12.30 15.85 -0.03
CA ARG A 7 12.70 16.17 1.35
C ARG A 7 11.55 16.05 2.34
N VAL A 8 10.30 16.20 1.88
CA VAL A 8 9.10 15.99 2.69
C VAL A 8 8.79 14.49 2.84
N VAL A 9 9.01 13.70 1.79
CA VAL A 9 8.83 12.24 1.80
C VAL A 9 9.87 11.55 2.68
N ASN A 10 11.14 11.98 2.62
CA ASN A 10 12.23 11.37 3.38
C ASN A 10 12.18 11.69 4.89
N ASN A 11 11.47 12.75 5.31
CA ASN A 11 11.40 13.22 6.70
C ASN A 11 10.07 12.90 7.41
N ARG A 12 9.49 11.72 7.17
CA ARG A 12 8.30 11.23 7.90
C ARG A 12 8.51 10.55 9.29
N PRO A 13 9.60 10.70 10.07
CA PRO A 13 9.64 10.16 11.44
C PRO A 13 8.48 10.67 12.31
N ALA A 14 8.02 11.91 12.08
CA ALA A 14 6.94 12.52 12.86
C ALA A 14 5.56 11.84 12.70
N ALA A 15 5.36 11.03 11.65
CA ALA A 15 4.11 10.30 11.47
C ALA A 15 3.99 9.07 12.39
N LEU A 16 5.09 8.65 13.03
CA LEU A 16 5.16 7.48 13.92
C LEU A 16 4.73 7.80 15.36
N GLY A 17 4.63 9.08 15.72
CA GLY A 17 4.53 9.53 17.12
C GLY A 17 3.14 9.60 17.75
N ASN A 18 2.04 9.23 17.07
CA ASN A 18 0.71 9.28 17.70
C ASN A 18 0.33 7.94 18.36
N PRO A 19 0.20 7.89 19.70
CA PRO A 19 -0.18 6.69 20.41
C PRO A 19 -1.71 6.62 20.49
N PHE A 20 -2.36 5.93 19.54
CA PHE A 20 -3.75 5.51 19.77
C PHE A 20 -3.77 4.19 20.56
N LEU A 21 -4.40 4.26 21.73
CA LEU A 21 -4.52 3.29 22.83
C LEU A 21 -5.75 2.38 22.68
N GLY A 22 -5.64 1.14 23.17
CA GLY A 22 -6.78 0.27 23.56
C GLY A 22 -6.75 -1.15 22.96
N TYR A 23 -6.50 -2.17 23.80
CA TYR A 23 -6.52 -3.59 23.41
C TYR A 23 -7.93 -4.20 23.56
N SER A 24 -8.50 -4.66 22.44
CA SER A 24 -9.59 -5.64 22.31
C SER A 24 -9.81 -5.96 20.82
N ASP A 25 -10.80 -6.78 20.45
CA ASP A 25 -11.27 -6.98 19.05
C ASP A 25 -11.51 -5.66 18.29
N ALA A 26 -11.76 -4.57 19.02
CA ALA A 26 -11.80 -3.22 18.49
C ALA A 26 -10.51 -2.79 17.79
N ALA A 27 -9.33 -3.28 18.19
CA ALA A 27 -8.05 -2.99 17.55
C ALA A 27 -7.86 -3.73 16.21
N LEU A 28 -8.48 -4.89 16.03
CA LEU A 28 -8.53 -5.59 14.73
C LEU A 28 -9.51 -4.89 13.79
N LEU A 29 -10.72 -4.57 14.28
CA LEU A 29 -11.72 -3.82 13.54
C LEU A 29 -11.23 -2.42 13.17
N GLN A 30 -10.51 -1.75 14.08
CA GLN A 30 -9.89 -0.45 13.81
C GLN A 30 -8.79 -0.57 12.74
N ARG A 31 -8.01 -1.67 12.72
CA ARG A 31 -6.97 -1.87 11.69
C ARG A 31 -7.57 -2.26 10.34
N GLN A 32 -8.60 -3.10 10.31
CA GLN A 32 -9.37 -3.37 9.10
C GLN A 32 -10.04 -2.09 8.58
N ALA A 33 -10.61 -1.28 9.48
CA ALA A 33 -11.15 0.03 9.15
C ALA A 33 -10.06 0.98 8.65
N GLN A 34 -8.83 0.96 9.20
CA GLN A 34 -7.71 1.76 8.69
C GLN A 34 -7.20 1.28 7.33
N ILE A 35 -7.19 -0.04 7.07
CA ILE A 35 -6.87 -0.57 5.74
C ILE A 35 -7.95 -0.16 4.76
N ALA A 36 -9.23 -0.35 5.11
CA ALA A 36 -10.35 0.09 4.31
C ALA A 36 -10.30 1.60 4.09
N GLU A 37 -9.97 2.41 5.09
CA GLU A 37 -9.77 3.85 4.96
C GLU A 37 -8.57 4.16 4.05
N ILE A 38 -7.43 3.49 4.18
CA ILE A 38 -6.26 3.74 3.34
C ILE A 38 -6.48 3.31 1.89
N VAL A 39 -7.23 2.22 1.67
CA VAL A 39 -7.54 1.64 0.36
C VAL A 39 -8.72 2.36 -0.30
N LEU A 40 -9.70 2.86 0.47
CA LEU A 40 -10.92 3.53 -0.02
C LEU A 40 -10.88 5.07 0.09
N GLN A 41 -10.08 5.66 0.98
CA GLN A 41 -9.82 7.11 1.03
C GLN A 41 -8.66 7.65 0.17
N PRO A 42 -7.92 6.92 -0.67
CA PRO A 42 -7.13 7.58 -1.67
C PRO A 42 -8.12 8.13 -2.71
N ILE A 43 -8.53 9.39 -2.46
CA ILE A 43 -9.27 10.31 -3.31
C ILE A 43 -10.79 10.27 -3.08
N ALA A 44 -11.24 11.02 -2.09
CA ALA A 44 -12.59 11.55 -2.09
C ALA A 44 -12.87 12.27 -3.43
N LEU A 45 -13.89 11.78 -4.15
CA LEU A 45 -14.87 12.52 -4.96
C LEU A 45 -14.51 13.12 -6.33
N PHE A 46 -13.25 13.21 -6.76
CA PHE A 46 -12.92 13.82 -8.08
C PHE A 46 -11.87 13.05 -8.85
N TYR A 47 -12.23 11.86 -9.33
CA TYR A 47 -11.33 11.06 -10.13
C TYR A 47 -11.95 10.73 -11.50
N PRO A 48 -11.24 10.96 -12.63
CA PRO A 48 -11.80 10.74 -13.97
C PRO A 48 -12.01 9.27 -14.36
N PHE A 49 -11.69 8.30 -13.49
CA PHE A 49 -11.84 6.88 -13.80
C PHE A 49 -12.48 6.13 -12.62
N ALA A 50 -13.22 5.07 -12.92
CA ALA A 50 -13.89 4.26 -11.91
C ALA A 50 -12.88 3.41 -11.10
N ALA A 51 -13.25 2.99 -9.88
CA ALA A 51 -12.38 2.19 -9.02
C ALA A 51 -11.96 0.86 -9.70
N GLU A 52 -12.86 0.28 -10.48
CA GLU A 52 -12.60 -0.94 -11.27
C GLU A 52 -11.50 -0.70 -12.30
N GLN A 53 -11.48 0.46 -12.95
CA GLN A 53 -10.48 0.82 -13.96
C GLN A 53 -9.08 1.03 -13.35
N LEU A 54 -9.02 1.45 -12.08
CA LEU A 54 -7.77 1.57 -11.32
C LEU A 54 -7.23 0.22 -10.86
N LEU A 55 -8.11 -0.69 -10.48
CA LEU A 55 -7.73 -1.95 -9.83
C LEU A 55 -7.44 -3.09 -10.83
N GLN A 56 -7.83 -2.91 -12.09
CA GLN A 56 -7.49 -3.80 -13.19
C GLN A 56 -6.03 -3.68 -13.59
N GLU A 57 -5.48 -4.77 -14.09
CA GLU A 57 -4.16 -4.75 -14.70
C GLU A 57 -4.09 -3.68 -15.81
N PRO A 58 -2.96 -2.98 -15.90
CA PRO A 58 -2.75 -2.07 -17.00
C PRO A 58 -2.57 -2.89 -18.29
N ASN A 59 -3.07 -2.38 -19.41
CA ASN A 59 -2.99 -3.02 -20.72
C ASN A 59 -2.61 -1.99 -21.79
N GLU A 60 -2.18 -2.47 -22.96
CA GLU A 60 -1.70 -1.60 -24.05
C GLU A 60 -2.81 -0.74 -24.69
N THR A 61 -4.08 -1.07 -24.43
CA THR A 61 -5.23 -0.33 -24.97
C THR A 61 -5.61 0.90 -24.13
N LYS A 62 -5.11 1.01 -22.89
CA LYS A 62 -5.31 2.19 -22.03
C LYS A 62 -4.51 3.38 -22.55
N ARG A 63 -5.08 4.59 -22.43
CA ARG A 63 -4.38 5.82 -22.81
C ARG A 63 -3.15 6.02 -21.92
N PRO A 64 -2.03 6.58 -22.43
CA PRO A 64 -0.83 6.82 -21.62
C PRO A 64 -1.11 7.64 -20.35
N SER A 65 -1.96 8.67 -20.45
CA SER A 65 -2.37 9.51 -19.31
C SER A 65 -3.08 8.72 -18.21
N GLN A 66 -3.89 7.72 -18.58
CA GLN A 66 -4.55 6.83 -17.64
C GLN A 66 -3.53 5.94 -16.93
N VAL A 67 -2.55 5.40 -17.65
CA VAL A 67 -1.51 4.55 -17.04
C VAL A 67 -0.60 5.35 -16.11
N TYR A 68 -0.20 6.56 -16.47
CA TYR A 68 0.54 7.46 -15.57
C TYR A 68 -0.22 7.74 -14.29
N PHE A 69 -1.52 8.02 -14.39
CA PHE A 69 -2.32 8.22 -13.20
C PHE A 69 -2.40 6.94 -12.36
N THR A 70 -2.77 5.81 -12.98
CA THR A 70 -2.91 4.53 -12.27
C THR A 70 -1.61 4.15 -11.55
N SER A 71 -0.45 4.36 -12.17
CA SER A 71 0.86 4.19 -11.53
C SER A 71 1.04 5.08 -10.30
N ALA A 72 0.72 6.38 -10.41
CA ALA A 72 0.81 7.33 -9.29
C ALA A 72 -0.16 6.97 -8.15
N TYR A 73 -1.36 6.50 -8.49
CA TYR A 73 -2.34 5.99 -7.53
C TYR A 73 -1.78 4.81 -6.75
N HIS A 74 -1.31 3.76 -7.42
CA HIS A 74 -0.77 2.58 -6.74
C HIS A 74 0.47 2.92 -5.91
N SER A 75 1.33 3.83 -6.38
CA SER A 75 2.46 4.37 -5.62
C SER A 75 2.01 5.03 -4.31
N LEU A 76 0.98 5.87 -4.36
CA LEU A 76 0.45 6.55 -3.18
C LEU A 76 -0.15 5.56 -2.17
N VAL A 77 -0.98 4.62 -2.64
CA VAL A 77 -1.60 3.61 -1.78
C VAL A 77 -0.53 2.71 -1.14
N PHE A 78 0.46 2.28 -1.93
CA PHE A 78 1.60 1.51 -1.43
C PHE A 78 2.33 2.24 -0.30
N GLU A 79 2.67 3.52 -0.46
CA GLU A 79 3.41 4.27 0.58
C GLU A 79 2.57 4.46 1.85
N LYS A 80 1.25 4.62 1.73
CA LYS A 80 0.34 4.67 2.89
C LYS A 80 0.28 3.32 3.60
N LEU A 81 0.08 2.22 2.87
CA LEU A 81 0.06 0.86 3.42
C LEU A 81 1.40 0.48 4.05
N LYS A 82 2.52 0.85 3.41
CA LYS A 82 3.88 0.69 3.94
C LYS A 82 4.07 1.42 5.26
N THR A 83 3.58 2.66 5.36
CA THR A 83 3.63 3.42 6.61
C THR A 83 2.84 2.71 7.72
N LEU A 84 1.65 2.19 7.42
CA LEU A 84 0.86 1.42 8.39
C LEU A 84 1.58 0.13 8.80
N PHE A 85 2.13 -0.61 7.84
CA PHE A 85 2.88 -1.84 8.07
C PHE A 85 4.06 -1.63 9.02
N LEU A 86 4.90 -0.61 8.76
CA LEU A 86 6.03 -0.28 9.60
C LEU A 86 5.61 0.13 11.02
N LYS A 87 4.49 0.85 11.17
CA LYS A 87 3.93 1.18 12.50
C LYS A 87 3.52 -0.08 13.28
N ILE A 88 2.93 -1.07 12.59
CA ILE A 88 2.55 -2.33 13.22
C ILE A 88 3.81 -3.11 13.63
N GLN A 89 4.82 -3.22 12.76
CA GLN A 89 6.10 -3.87 13.09
C GLN A 89 6.78 -3.22 14.31
N HIS A 90 6.86 -1.89 14.34
CA HIS A 90 7.44 -1.15 15.46
C HIS A 90 6.72 -1.47 16.78
N ARG A 91 5.38 -1.50 16.77
CA ARG A 91 4.61 -1.85 17.98
C ARG A 91 4.81 -3.28 18.43
N ILE A 92 5.00 -4.24 17.50
CA ILE A 92 5.33 -5.63 17.87
C ILE A 92 6.64 -5.68 18.64
N MET A 93 7.66 -4.97 18.15
CA MET A 93 8.98 -4.92 18.77
C MET A 93 8.93 -4.27 20.16
N GLU A 94 8.18 -3.17 20.31
CA GLU A 94 8.10 -2.42 21.58
C GLU A 94 7.21 -3.08 22.63
N GLN A 95 6.01 -3.52 22.24
CA GLN A 95 4.96 -3.92 23.20
C GLN A 95 4.89 -5.43 23.43
N ARG A 96 5.57 -6.25 22.61
CA ARG A 96 5.54 -7.72 22.70
C ARG A 96 4.13 -8.32 22.74
N ILE A 97 3.21 -7.78 21.94
CA ILE A 97 1.85 -8.35 21.78
C ILE A 97 1.73 -8.97 20.38
N PRO A 98 2.27 -10.19 20.19
CA PRO A 98 2.57 -10.73 18.86
C PRO A 98 1.31 -11.10 18.09
N GLU A 99 0.30 -11.73 18.69
CA GLU A 99 -0.82 -12.33 17.94
C GLU A 99 -1.73 -11.29 17.28
N VAL A 100 -2.25 -10.35 18.07
CA VAL A 100 -3.16 -9.32 17.56
C VAL A 100 -2.44 -8.48 16.49
N LEU A 101 -1.19 -8.11 16.71
CA LEU A 101 -0.42 -7.31 15.76
C LEU A 101 0.02 -8.08 14.51
N LYS A 102 0.34 -9.39 14.62
CA LYS A 102 0.62 -10.29 13.50
C LYS A 102 -0.56 -10.39 12.54
N ASN A 103 -1.77 -10.56 13.06
CA ASN A 103 -3.00 -10.53 12.24
C ASN A 103 -3.17 -9.21 11.45
N GLY A 104 -2.62 -8.10 11.98
CA GLY A 104 -2.60 -6.82 11.27
C GLY A 104 -1.61 -6.79 10.13
N LEU A 105 -0.41 -7.35 10.32
CA LEU A 105 0.54 -7.52 9.22
C LEU A 105 -0.05 -8.43 8.15
N ASP A 106 -0.66 -9.54 8.53
CA ASP A 106 -1.30 -10.48 7.60
C ASP A 106 -2.45 -9.80 6.82
N SER A 107 -3.16 -8.86 7.44
CA SER A 107 -4.20 -8.07 6.77
C SER A 107 -3.62 -7.04 5.79
N VAL A 108 -2.51 -6.38 6.13
CA VAL A 108 -1.92 -5.30 5.28
C VAL A 108 -1.09 -5.87 4.12
N SER A 109 -0.37 -6.97 4.36
CA SER A 109 0.66 -7.51 3.45
C SER A 109 0.15 -7.82 2.04
N PRO A 110 -1.03 -8.47 1.84
CA PRO A 110 -1.53 -8.79 0.51
C PRO A 110 -1.81 -7.53 -0.32
N HIS A 111 -2.36 -6.48 0.30
CA HIS A 111 -2.60 -5.21 -0.37
C HIS A 111 -1.29 -4.51 -0.74
N LEU A 112 -0.29 -4.58 0.13
CA LEU A 112 1.03 -4.01 -0.11
C LEU A 112 1.69 -4.64 -1.36
N LEU A 113 1.66 -5.97 -1.47
CA LEU A 113 2.13 -6.69 -2.66
C LEU A 113 1.31 -6.35 -3.91
N ARG A 114 -0.01 -6.34 -3.79
CA ARG A 114 -0.91 -6.07 -4.93
C ARG A 114 -0.66 -4.69 -5.54
N HIS A 115 -0.57 -3.65 -4.72
CA HIS A 115 -0.33 -2.29 -5.22
C HIS A 115 1.10 -2.13 -5.77
N GLN A 116 2.09 -2.84 -5.23
CA GLN A 116 3.43 -2.87 -5.81
C GLN A 116 3.45 -3.53 -7.20
N ASP A 117 2.76 -4.66 -7.36
CA ASP A 117 2.68 -5.39 -8.63
C ASP A 117 1.98 -4.56 -9.72
N LEU A 118 0.84 -3.94 -9.39
CA LEU A 118 0.10 -3.09 -10.31
C LEU A 118 0.90 -1.85 -10.74
N GLU A 119 1.63 -1.22 -9.81
CA GLU A 119 2.52 -0.11 -10.15
C GLU A 119 3.65 -0.55 -11.08
N ARG A 120 4.30 -1.68 -10.79
CA ARG A 120 5.36 -2.25 -11.64
C ARG A 120 4.86 -2.54 -13.04
N LYS A 121 3.70 -3.18 -13.19
CA LYS A 121 3.07 -3.44 -14.50
C LYS A 121 2.79 -2.15 -15.26
N CYS A 122 2.35 -1.08 -14.58
CA CYS A 122 2.15 0.23 -15.22
C CYS A 122 3.47 0.82 -15.72
N ARG A 123 4.55 0.68 -14.93
CA ARG A 123 5.88 1.17 -15.28
C ARG A 123 6.48 0.43 -16.47
N GLU A 124 6.31 -0.88 -16.51
CA GLU A 124 6.79 -1.75 -17.59
C GLU A 124 6.11 -1.40 -18.93
N LEU A 125 4.79 -1.21 -18.95
CA LEU A 125 4.04 -0.92 -20.18
C LEU A 125 4.43 0.37 -20.90
N TYR A 126 4.76 1.43 -20.16
CA TYR A 126 5.09 2.73 -20.75
C TYR A 126 6.56 3.14 -20.56
N ALA A 127 7.42 2.18 -20.20
CA ALA A 127 8.82 2.43 -19.88
C ALA A 127 8.98 3.68 -18.98
N ILE A 128 8.14 3.78 -17.94
CA ILE A 128 8.15 4.86 -16.94
C ILE A 128 9.40 4.72 -16.02
N GLY A 129 10.50 4.16 -16.55
CA GLY A 129 11.71 3.76 -15.84
C GLY A 129 12.51 4.90 -15.20
N LYS A 130 12.02 6.14 -15.31
CA LYS A 130 12.54 7.29 -14.55
C LYS A 130 11.94 7.40 -13.15
N TRP A 131 10.88 6.64 -12.84
CA TRP A 131 10.21 6.70 -11.54
C TRP A 131 10.87 5.77 -10.53
N ARG A 132 10.85 6.18 -9.26
CA ARG A 132 11.45 5.42 -8.17
C ARG A 132 10.71 4.10 -7.99
N GLU A 133 11.46 3.00 -8.00
CA GLU A 133 10.92 1.68 -7.67
C GLU A 133 10.43 1.60 -6.22
N LEU A 134 9.24 1.04 -6.03
CA LEU A 134 8.64 0.80 -4.73
C LEU A 134 9.34 -0.35 -4.02
N LYS A 135 10.00 -0.05 -2.90
CA LYS A 135 10.72 -1.04 -2.08
C LYS A 135 9.86 -1.55 -0.93
N LEU A 136 9.68 -2.87 -0.85
CA LEU A 136 9.01 -3.51 0.28
C LEU A 136 9.80 -3.31 1.59
N PRO A 137 9.10 -3.22 2.74
CA PRO A 137 9.71 -3.39 4.05
C PRO A 137 10.44 -4.73 4.21
N ASP A 138 11.36 -4.77 5.16
CA ASP A 138 11.99 -6.02 5.61
C ASP A 138 10.96 -6.89 6.33
N TYR A 139 10.61 -8.02 5.69
CA TYR A 139 9.57 -8.96 6.12
C TYR A 139 9.68 -10.25 5.29
N ASP A 140 9.21 -11.37 5.84
CA ASP A 140 9.09 -12.62 5.07
C ASP A 140 7.87 -12.55 4.14
N TRP A 141 8.13 -12.18 2.88
CA TRP A 141 7.10 -12.03 1.86
C TRP A 141 6.71 -13.34 1.17
N GLU A 142 7.49 -14.41 1.32
CA GLU A 142 7.23 -15.69 0.64
C GLU A 142 5.85 -16.26 0.98
N PRO A 143 5.43 -16.33 2.26
CA PRO A 143 4.08 -16.79 2.63
C PRO A 143 2.98 -15.99 1.92
N VAL A 144 3.13 -14.67 1.86
CA VAL A 144 2.12 -13.78 1.26
C VAL A 144 2.06 -13.96 -0.26
N ARG A 145 3.20 -14.14 -0.92
CA ARG A 145 3.25 -14.44 -2.37
C ARG A 145 2.56 -15.76 -2.69
N ASN A 146 2.73 -16.76 -1.84
CA ASN A 146 2.09 -18.07 -2.01
C ASN A 146 0.57 -18.04 -1.80
N ILE A 147 0.05 -17.09 -0.99
CA ILE A 147 -1.39 -16.87 -0.82
C ILE A 147 -2.00 -16.09 -2.00
N LEU A 148 -1.23 -15.21 -2.65
CA LEU A 148 -1.72 -14.40 -3.77
C LEU A 148 -1.66 -15.11 -5.13
N ARG A 149 -0.70 -16.03 -5.33
CA ARG A 149 -0.55 -16.84 -6.56
C ARG A 149 -1.77 -17.72 -6.94
N PRO A 150 -2.55 -18.33 -6.03
CA PRO A 150 -3.68 -19.18 -6.39
C PRO A 150 -4.84 -18.42 -7.05
N ASN A 151 -4.93 -17.09 -6.87
CA ASN A 151 -6.06 -16.29 -7.38
C ASN A 151 -5.84 -15.70 -8.79
N LEU A 152 -4.75 -16.08 -9.48
CA LEU A 152 -4.46 -15.64 -10.87
C LEU A 152 -4.57 -16.78 -11.90
N VAL A 153 -4.98 -17.99 -11.47
CA VAL A 153 -5.24 -19.12 -12.37
C VAL A 153 -6.67 -19.61 -12.15
N ALA A 154 -7.65 -18.85 -12.65
CA ALA A 154 -8.95 -19.39 -12.99
C ALA A 154 -9.32 -18.84 -14.38
N VAL A 155 -9.39 -19.81 -15.30
CA VAL A 155 -9.61 -19.76 -16.75
C VAL A 155 -10.85 -18.96 -17.14
#